data_AF-A0A1I1JEF0-F1
#
_entry.id   AF-A0A1I1JEF0-F1
#
_cell.length_a   1.000
_cell.length_b   1.000
_cell.length_c   1.000
_cell.angle_alpha   90.00
_cell.angle_beta   90.00
_cell.angle_gamma   90.00
#
_symmetry.space_group_name_H-M   'P 1'
#
loop_
_entity.id
_entity.type
_entity.pdbx_description
1 polymer ?
#
loop_
_entity_poly.entity_id
_entity_poly.type
_entity_poly.pdbx_seq_one_letter_code
_entity_poly.pdbx_strand_id
1 'polypeptide(L)'
;MNKDLKDIMNEIEVPKELKDRSTKGIQEAEREWGKTQRSRPNSKVVWSIGLAAAAVLLIFASVEFFSPEENKRTGEGIDIPALELPEQPEADSSSMVSLIVYKGNIYTQSDTTIDREDIRALQGEKLGETIPSIDEWSDQSDYAEEFASTISQASVYSVEGYEESFRIMTLSEENEHVDGMLFEKLNGLTVTRGEDVFGKLKIEGNIKAVQYRSFEGWDSKTDTFQTLENEAAVQSFITGLYNAVPVERTSENDPIGTMRSDETFKELVLNLKDGTEISLILLSDKYVYYGTMPVYFEMTDEAFSGLWNQLEIN
;
A
#
# COMPACT_ATOMS: atom_id res chain seq x y z
N MET A 1 17.12 41.71 6.56
CA MET A 1 17.72 41.55 5.22
C MET A 1 17.07 40.33 4.63
N ASN A 2 16.11 40.51 3.72
CA ASN A 2 15.30 39.43 3.16
C ASN A 2 16.13 38.73 2.09
N LYS A 3 16.55 37.48 2.31
CA LYS A 3 17.06 36.66 1.20
C LYS A 3 15.87 36.35 0.30
N ASP A 4 15.99 36.66 -0.99
CA ASP A 4 14.96 36.30 -1.96
C ASP A 4 14.84 34.78 -2.02
N LEU A 5 13.62 34.26 -2.20
CA LEU A 5 13.34 32.82 -2.24
C LEU A 5 14.18 32.09 -3.31
N LYS A 6 14.56 32.80 -4.38
CA LYS A 6 15.48 32.32 -5.43
C LYS A 6 16.89 32.07 -4.93
N ASP A 7 17.38 32.88 -3.99
CA ASP A 7 18.72 32.71 -3.43
C ASP A 7 18.78 31.49 -2.51
N ILE A 8 17.68 31.18 -1.82
CA ILE A 8 17.54 29.98 -0.99
C ILE A 8 17.44 28.72 -1.86
N MET A 9 16.68 28.76 -2.97
CA MET A 9 16.57 27.63 -3.91
C MET A 9 17.91 27.32 -4.62
N ASN A 10 18.77 28.31 -4.84
CA ASN A 10 20.09 28.13 -5.43
C ASN A 10 21.13 27.57 -4.45
N GLU A 11 20.86 27.57 -3.14
CA GLU A 11 21.73 27.00 -2.10
C GLU A 11 21.45 25.50 -1.86
N ILE A 12 20.38 24.93 -2.43
CA ILE A 12 20.08 23.50 -2.33
C ILE A 12 20.92 22.76 -3.40
N GLU A 13 21.98 22.09 -2.96
CA GLU A 13 22.75 21.18 -3.80
C GLU A 13 21.92 19.92 -4.09
N VAL A 14 21.22 19.92 -5.23
CA VAL A 14 20.63 18.69 -5.77
C VAL A 14 21.77 17.79 -6.25
N PRO A 15 21.85 16.52 -5.79
CA PRO A 15 22.83 15.55 -6.27
C PRO A 15 22.85 15.54 -7.80
N LYS A 16 24.05 15.58 -8.37
CA LYS A 16 24.25 15.74 -9.83
C LYS A 16 23.52 14.65 -10.63
N GLU A 17 23.45 13.45 -10.07
CA GLU A 17 22.78 12.29 -10.64
C GLU A 17 21.25 12.47 -10.72
N LEU A 18 20.61 12.95 -9.64
CA LEU A 18 19.19 13.31 -9.65
C LEU A 18 18.87 14.43 -10.64
N LYS A 19 19.77 15.41 -10.77
CA LYS A 19 19.64 16.48 -11.75
C LYS A 19 19.74 15.97 -13.19
N ASP A 20 20.67 15.05 -13.46
CA ASP A 20 20.87 14.47 -14.78
C ASP A 20 19.70 13.54 -15.17
N ARG A 21 19.17 12.74 -14.24
CA ARG A 21 17.98 11.90 -14.40
C ARG A 21 16.70 12.72 -14.62
N SER A 22 16.47 13.74 -13.78
CA SER A 22 15.36 14.69 -13.97
C SER A 22 15.42 15.38 -15.33
N THR A 23 16.62 15.81 -15.77
CA THR A 23 16.81 16.42 -17.09
C THR A 23 16.50 15.44 -18.22
N LYS A 24 16.86 14.16 -18.06
CA LYS A 24 16.55 13.10 -19.02
C LYS A 24 15.04 12.84 -19.09
N GLY A 25 14.36 12.73 -17.95
CA GLY A 25 12.91 12.57 -17.88
C GLY A 25 12.14 13.73 -18.52
N ILE A 26 12.58 14.98 -18.29
CA ILE A 26 12.00 16.16 -18.97
C ILE A 26 12.17 16.06 -20.50
N GLN A 27 13.35 15.66 -20.97
CA GLN A 27 13.61 15.52 -22.41
C GLN A 27 12.80 14.38 -23.06
N GLU A 28 12.55 13.29 -22.34
CA GLU A 28 11.75 12.17 -22.82
C GLU A 28 10.26 12.52 -22.81
N ALA A 29 9.76 13.17 -21.74
CA ALA A 29 8.41 13.72 -21.68
C ALA A 29 8.14 14.77 -22.79
N GLU A 30 9.11 15.66 -23.09
CA GLU A 30 8.99 16.61 -24.21
C GLU A 30 8.94 15.90 -25.58
N ARG A 31 9.67 14.79 -25.76
CA ARG A 31 9.64 14.00 -27.00
C ARG A 31 8.31 13.28 -27.18
N GLU A 32 7.71 12.82 -26.09
CA GLU A 32 6.41 12.14 -26.11
C GLU A 32 5.27 13.14 -26.30
N TRP A 33 5.30 14.26 -25.58
CA TRP A 33 4.36 15.38 -25.76
C TRP A 33 4.39 15.91 -27.20
N GLY A 34 5.59 16.01 -27.80
CA GLY A 34 5.76 16.41 -29.20
C GLY A 34 5.08 15.48 -30.22
N LYS A 35 4.80 14.22 -29.86
CA LYS A 35 4.07 13.26 -30.72
C LYS A 35 2.55 13.40 -30.60
N THR A 36 2.03 13.75 -29.43
CA THR A 36 0.59 13.87 -29.13
C THR A 36 0.00 15.25 -29.47
N GLN A 37 0.82 16.28 -29.66
CA GLN A 37 0.36 17.68 -29.80
C GLN A 37 -0.23 18.09 -31.18
N ARG A 38 -0.75 17.14 -32.00
CA ARG A 38 -1.39 17.48 -33.28
C ARG A 38 -2.91 17.68 -33.23
N SER A 39 -3.57 17.50 -32.10
CA SER A 39 -4.96 17.95 -31.95
C SER A 39 -5.37 18.31 -30.52
N ARG A 40 -5.29 19.60 -30.17
CA ARG A 40 -6.37 20.42 -29.57
C ARG A 40 -5.83 21.68 -28.85
N PRO A 41 -6.66 22.73 -28.68
CA PRO A 41 -6.16 24.07 -28.38
C PRO A 41 -6.15 24.42 -26.89
N ASN A 42 -5.05 25.07 -26.51
CA ASN A 42 -4.79 26.01 -25.43
C ASN A 42 -5.87 26.20 -24.33
N SER A 43 -5.60 25.66 -23.15
CA SER A 43 -6.00 26.27 -21.88
C SER A 43 -4.84 26.25 -20.90
N LYS A 44 -4.41 27.44 -20.46
CA LYS A 44 -3.37 27.65 -19.47
C LYS A 44 -3.92 27.29 -18.09
N VAL A 45 -3.28 26.36 -17.37
CA VAL A 45 -3.50 26.16 -15.94
C VAL A 45 -2.15 26.24 -15.23
N VAL A 46 -2.09 27.16 -14.27
CA VAL A 46 -0.96 27.44 -13.40
C VAL A 46 -1.08 26.51 -12.19
N TRP A 47 -0.04 25.73 -11.89
CA TRP A 47 0.04 24.91 -10.67
C TRP A 47 0.56 25.75 -9.50
N SER A 48 -0.23 25.80 -8.43
CA SER A 48 0.19 26.30 -7.12
C SER A 48 0.26 25.13 -6.14
N ILE A 49 1.45 24.90 -5.58
CA ILE A 49 1.74 23.88 -4.56
C ILE A 49 1.26 24.40 -3.20
N GLY A 50 0.53 23.56 -2.46
CA GLY A 50 0.11 23.84 -1.08
C GLY A 50 -0.70 22.69 -0.45
N LEU A 51 0.02 21.84 0.30
CA LEU A 51 -0.35 21.04 1.48
C LEU A 51 -1.83 20.91 1.88
N ALA A 52 -2.31 19.68 2.02
CA ALA A 52 -2.98 19.17 3.23
C ALA A 52 -3.40 17.69 3.10
N ALA A 53 -3.22 16.96 4.20
CA ALA A 53 -3.98 15.79 4.66
C ALA A 53 -3.97 14.52 3.81
N ALA A 54 -3.44 13.44 4.42
CA ALA A 54 -3.82 12.04 4.26
C ALA A 54 -4.54 11.71 2.93
N ALA A 55 -3.79 11.82 1.84
CA ALA A 55 -4.24 11.33 0.56
C ALA A 55 -3.61 9.96 0.36
N VAL A 56 -4.23 8.92 0.94
CA VAL A 56 -4.12 7.59 0.35
C VAL A 56 -4.81 7.69 -1.01
N LEU A 57 -3.99 7.98 -2.02
CA LEU A 57 -4.34 7.84 -3.42
C LEU A 57 -4.34 6.34 -3.70
N LEU A 58 -5.50 5.70 -3.54
CA LEU A 58 -5.78 4.46 -4.25
C LEU A 58 -5.94 4.82 -5.73
N ILE A 59 -4.81 4.99 -6.41
CA ILE A 59 -4.75 5.04 -7.88
C ILE A 59 -4.70 3.61 -8.36
N PHE A 60 -5.88 3.04 -8.62
CA PHE A 60 -6.01 1.87 -9.47
C PHE A 60 -5.95 2.34 -10.93
N ALA A 61 -4.73 2.47 -11.44
CA ALA A 61 -4.46 2.54 -12.87
C ALA A 61 -3.05 2.00 -13.11
N SER A 62 -2.99 0.78 -13.65
CA SER A 62 -1.82 0.18 -14.31
C SER A 62 -0.50 0.20 -13.52
N VAL A 63 -0.46 -0.47 -12.37
CA VAL A 63 0.70 -1.37 -12.16
C VAL A 63 0.29 -2.63 -12.90
N GLU A 64 0.72 -2.77 -14.15
CA GLU A 64 0.72 -4.07 -14.80
C GLU A 64 1.66 -4.95 -13.96
N PHE A 65 1.07 -5.71 -13.04
CA PHE A 65 1.71 -6.95 -12.62
C PHE A 65 2.00 -7.68 -13.92
N PHE A 66 3.28 -7.76 -14.27
CA PHE A 66 3.75 -8.47 -15.45
C PHE A 66 2.96 -9.78 -15.57
N SER A 67 2.43 -9.99 -16.78
CA SER A 67 1.62 -11.14 -17.16
C SER A 67 2.09 -12.40 -16.41
N PRO A 68 1.30 -12.97 -15.49
CA PRO A 68 1.73 -14.15 -14.78
C PRO A 68 1.90 -15.23 -15.85
N GLU A 69 3.13 -15.74 -15.97
CA GLU A 69 3.35 -17.03 -16.56
C GLU A 69 2.38 -17.98 -15.84
N GLU A 70 1.40 -18.50 -16.58
CA GLU A 70 0.23 -19.26 -16.11
C GLU A 70 0.53 -19.99 -14.79
N ASN A 71 0.19 -19.34 -13.67
CA ASN A 71 0.63 -19.77 -12.35
C ASN A 71 -0.27 -20.95 -11.98
N LYS A 72 0.19 -22.14 -12.35
CA LYS A 72 -0.55 -23.38 -12.15
C LYS A 72 -0.88 -23.47 -10.68
N ARG A 73 -2.18 -23.63 -10.37
CA ARG A 73 -2.65 -24.24 -9.12
C ARG A 73 -2.00 -25.62 -8.99
N THR A 74 -0.78 -25.67 -8.49
CA THR A 74 -0.21 -26.84 -7.85
C THR A 74 -0.87 -26.89 -6.48
N GLY A 75 -1.09 -28.07 -5.91
CA GLY A 75 -1.62 -28.19 -4.55
C GLY A 75 -0.68 -27.66 -3.45
N GLU A 76 0.22 -26.73 -3.77
CA GLU A 76 1.36 -26.28 -2.96
C GLU A 76 1.31 -24.79 -2.56
N GLY A 77 0.40 -23.97 -3.12
CA GLY A 77 0.26 -22.54 -2.80
C GLY A 77 0.23 -21.65 -4.04
N ILE A 78 0.18 -20.33 -3.85
CA ILE A 78 0.34 -19.31 -4.90
C ILE A 78 1.66 -18.58 -4.67
N ASP A 79 2.54 -18.63 -5.65
CA ASP A 79 3.80 -17.90 -5.64
C ASP A 79 3.56 -16.44 -6.05
N ILE A 80 3.84 -15.52 -5.14
CA ILE A 80 3.82 -14.08 -5.40
C ILE A 80 5.25 -13.68 -5.77
N PRO A 81 5.51 -13.25 -7.02
CA PRO A 81 6.85 -12.88 -7.44
C PRO A 81 7.35 -11.69 -6.62
N ALA A 82 8.68 -11.52 -6.59
CA ALA A 82 9.25 -10.27 -6.10
C ALA A 82 8.75 -9.11 -6.98
N LEU A 83 8.59 -7.93 -6.40
CA LEU A 83 8.19 -6.76 -7.17
C LEU A 83 9.31 -6.38 -8.16
N GLU A 84 8.97 -6.27 -9.44
CA GLU A 84 9.87 -5.78 -10.49
C GLU A 84 9.25 -4.51 -11.09
N LEU A 85 10.09 -3.56 -11.52
CA LEU A 85 9.60 -2.38 -12.21
C LEU A 85 9.25 -2.69 -13.68
N PRO A 86 8.24 -2.00 -14.25
CA PRO A 86 8.07 -1.97 -15.69
C PRO A 86 9.33 -1.39 -16.36
N GLU A 87 9.81 -2.05 -17.43
CA GLU A 87 11.00 -1.61 -18.18
C GLU A 87 10.81 -0.24 -18.86
N GLN A 88 9.56 0.23 -19.00
CA GLN A 88 9.21 1.55 -19.51
C GLN A 88 8.03 2.11 -18.70
N PRO A 89 8.05 3.41 -18.33
CA PRO A 89 6.86 4.04 -17.78
C PRO A 89 5.76 4.02 -18.85
N GLU A 90 4.63 3.39 -18.53
CA GLU A 90 3.41 3.52 -19.33
C GLU A 90 3.05 5.03 -19.37
N ALA A 91 2.66 5.54 -20.53
CA ALA A 91 2.41 6.98 -20.73
C ALA A 91 1.34 7.58 -19.78
N ASP A 92 0.59 6.74 -19.07
CA ASP A 92 -0.47 7.09 -18.11
C ASP A 92 -0.20 6.61 -16.66
N SER A 93 0.97 6.03 -16.31
CA SER A 93 1.25 5.56 -14.94
C SER A 93 1.76 6.69 -14.05
N SER A 94 0.86 7.57 -13.58
CA SER A 94 1.23 8.75 -12.79
C SER A 94 1.37 8.50 -11.27
N SER A 95 1.49 7.25 -10.81
CA SER A 95 1.53 6.93 -9.39
C SER A 95 2.56 5.86 -9.07
N MET A 96 3.73 6.27 -8.60
CA MET A 96 4.68 5.33 -8.01
C MET A 96 4.20 4.82 -6.67
N VAL A 97 4.34 3.52 -6.44
CA VAL A 97 4.10 2.90 -5.13
C VAL A 97 5.20 3.34 -4.16
N SER A 98 4.81 3.83 -2.98
CA SER A 98 5.73 4.10 -1.88
C SER A 98 6.44 2.81 -1.47
N LEU A 99 7.77 2.76 -1.57
CA LEU A 99 8.55 1.57 -1.29
C LEU A 99 9.95 1.86 -0.73
N ILE A 100 10.53 0.84 -0.10
CA ILE A 100 11.90 0.82 0.45
C ILE A 100 12.54 -0.53 0.15
N VAL A 101 13.75 -0.50 -0.39
CA VAL A 101 14.61 -1.68 -0.53
C VAL A 101 15.33 -1.94 0.79
N TYR A 102 15.25 -3.16 1.32
CA TYR A 102 15.97 -3.55 2.53
C TYR A 102 16.27 -5.05 2.56
N LYS A 103 17.54 -5.40 2.81
CA LYS A 103 18.09 -6.76 2.78
C LYS A 103 17.71 -7.53 1.51
N GLY A 104 17.74 -6.85 0.37
CA GLY A 104 17.35 -7.40 -0.94
C GLY A 104 15.84 -7.70 -1.09
N ASN A 105 14.99 -7.17 -0.21
CA ASN A 105 13.54 -7.25 -0.32
C ASN A 105 12.96 -5.87 -0.59
N ILE A 106 11.77 -5.82 -1.22
CA ILE A 106 11.03 -4.58 -1.42
C ILE A 106 9.86 -4.56 -0.45
N TYR A 107 9.82 -3.53 0.38
CA TYR A 107 8.72 -3.25 1.28
C TYR A 107 7.90 -2.12 0.69
N THR A 108 6.59 -2.33 0.53
CA THR A 108 5.66 -1.31 0.03
C THR A 108 4.89 -0.72 1.21
N GLN A 109 4.47 0.54 1.10
CA GLN A 109 3.62 1.16 2.12
C GLN A 109 2.41 0.27 2.42
N SER A 110 2.18 0.04 3.69
CA SER A 110 1.12 -0.84 4.18
C SER A 110 -0.24 -0.13 4.17
N ASP A 111 -1.30 -0.92 3.97
CA ASP A 111 -2.68 -0.52 4.26
C ASP A 111 -3.00 -0.58 5.77
N THR A 112 -2.08 -1.12 6.58
CA THR A 112 -2.11 -0.97 8.03
C THR A 112 -1.67 0.44 8.42
N THR A 113 -2.56 1.15 9.09
CA THR A 113 -2.33 2.50 9.61
C THR A 113 -2.05 2.46 11.12
N ILE A 114 -1.52 3.56 11.63
CA ILE A 114 -1.34 3.80 13.06
C ILE A 114 -1.43 5.31 13.30
N ASP A 115 -2.02 5.69 14.43
CA ASP A 115 -2.06 7.09 14.83
C ASP A 115 -0.65 7.63 15.08
N ARG A 116 -0.43 8.88 14.65
CA ARG A 116 0.88 9.55 14.79
C ARG A 116 1.35 9.66 16.24
N GLU A 117 0.42 9.70 17.20
CA GLU A 117 0.75 9.78 18.62
C GLU A 117 1.28 8.44 19.16
N ASP A 118 0.88 7.33 18.54
CA ASP A 118 1.19 5.97 19.01
C ASP A 118 2.35 5.33 18.24
N ILE A 119 2.72 5.86 17.07
CA ILE A 119 3.74 5.25 16.20
C ILE A 119 5.09 5.03 16.87
N ARG A 120 5.49 5.91 17.80
CA ARG A 120 6.74 5.74 18.57
C ARG A 120 6.71 4.54 19.51
N ALA A 121 5.53 4.10 19.95
CA ALA A 121 5.41 2.92 20.81
C ALA A 121 5.83 1.63 20.10
N LEU A 122 5.77 1.62 18.77
CA LEU A 122 6.21 0.49 17.94
C LEU A 122 7.64 0.66 17.40
N GLN A 123 8.33 1.74 17.74
CA GLN A 123 9.69 1.99 17.27
C GLN A 123 10.68 0.98 17.87
N GLY A 124 11.24 0.14 17.01
CA GLY A 124 12.34 -0.77 17.35
C GLY A 124 13.72 -0.17 17.08
N GLU A 125 14.65 -1.02 16.64
CA GLU A 125 16.03 -0.64 16.34
C GLU A 125 16.12 0.18 15.05
N LYS A 126 17.01 1.18 15.01
CA LYS A 126 17.29 1.93 13.77
C LYS A 126 18.01 1.00 12.78
N LEU A 127 17.41 0.80 11.62
CA LEU A 127 17.95 -0.04 10.54
C LEU A 127 18.80 0.78 9.56
N GLY A 128 18.38 2.01 9.28
CA GLY A 128 19.07 2.88 8.32
C GLY A 128 18.34 4.18 8.04
N GLU A 129 18.61 4.76 6.88
CA GLU A 129 17.94 5.96 6.35
C GLU A 129 17.60 5.73 4.89
N THR A 130 16.41 6.15 4.48
CA THR A 130 16.00 6.03 3.08
C THR A 130 16.83 6.93 2.17
N ILE A 131 17.08 6.42 0.96
CA ILE A 131 17.80 7.11 -0.11
C ILE A 131 16.78 7.36 -1.23
N PRO A 132 16.26 8.61 -1.38
CA PRO A 132 15.26 8.97 -2.39
C PRO A 132 15.88 8.94 -3.79
N SER A 133 16.06 7.74 -4.32
CA SER A 133 16.83 7.42 -5.53
C SER A 133 15.99 6.71 -6.59
N ILE A 134 14.76 6.31 -6.25
CA ILE A 134 13.86 5.61 -7.16
C ILE A 134 12.83 6.60 -7.69
N ASP A 135 12.75 6.70 -9.02
CA ASP A 135 11.76 7.49 -9.75
C ASP A 135 11.14 6.69 -10.92
N GLU A 136 10.22 7.29 -11.67
CA GLU A 136 9.52 6.65 -12.79
C GLU A 136 10.46 6.22 -13.94
N TRP A 137 11.74 6.62 -13.87
CA TRP A 137 12.78 6.35 -14.85
C TRP A 137 13.90 5.47 -14.30
N SER A 138 13.72 4.91 -13.10
CA SER A 138 14.65 3.96 -12.51
C SER A 138 14.69 2.66 -13.28
N ASP A 139 15.87 2.05 -13.32
CA ASP A 139 16.02 0.67 -13.79
C ASP A 139 16.13 -0.31 -12.61
N GLN A 140 16.08 -1.61 -12.91
CA GLN A 140 16.13 -2.65 -11.88
C GLN A 140 17.41 -2.62 -11.03
N SER A 141 18.50 -2.02 -11.54
CA SER A 141 19.76 -1.92 -10.79
C SER A 141 19.71 -0.84 -9.70
N ASP A 142 18.87 0.18 -9.85
CA ASP A 142 18.63 1.18 -8.80
C ASP A 142 17.98 0.55 -7.54
N TYR A 143 17.27 -0.56 -7.70
CA TYR A 143 16.66 -1.31 -6.60
C TYR A 143 17.64 -2.24 -5.88
N ALA A 144 18.88 -2.35 -6.37
CA ALA A 144 19.91 -3.16 -5.72
C ALA A 144 20.61 -2.43 -4.57
N GLU A 145 20.40 -1.11 -4.44
CA GLU A 145 20.96 -0.31 -3.35
C GLU A 145 20.11 -0.44 -2.08
N GLU A 146 20.77 -0.77 -0.98
CA GLU A 146 20.12 -0.88 0.34
C GLU A 146 19.55 0.49 0.74
N PHE A 147 18.28 0.50 1.13
CA PHE A 147 17.47 1.70 1.45
C PHE A 147 17.13 2.62 0.27
N ALA A 148 17.37 2.20 -0.98
CA ALA A 148 16.77 2.88 -2.13
C ALA A 148 15.24 2.95 -1.97
N SER A 149 14.66 4.12 -2.21
CA SER A 149 13.24 4.38 -1.95
C SER A 149 12.62 5.36 -2.92
N THR A 150 11.30 5.27 -3.08
CA THR A 150 10.46 6.27 -3.77
C THR A 150 10.00 7.41 -2.85
N ILE A 151 10.21 7.25 -1.53
CA ILE A 151 9.87 8.27 -0.53
C ILE A 151 11.06 9.18 -0.21
N SER A 152 10.78 10.37 0.32
CA SER A 152 11.76 11.30 0.87
C SER A 152 12.64 10.66 1.96
N GLN A 153 13.76 11.31 2.28
CA GLN A 153 14.66 10.87 3.35
C GLN A 153 13.92 10.77 4.70
N ALA A 154 13.99 9.59 5.30
CA ALA A 154 13.40 9.26 6.60
C ALA A 154 14.27 8.21 7.30
N SER A 155 14.25 8.17 8.62
CA SER A 155 14.92 7.09 9.36
C SER A 155 14.07 5.83 9.32
N VAL A 156 14.70 4.69 9.03
CA VAL A 156 14.05 3.37 8.95
C VAL A 156 14.31 2.60 10.24
N TYR A 157 13.27 1.97 10.79
CA TYR A 157 13.33 1.20 12.03
C TYR A 157 12.66 -0.17 11.87
N SER A 158 13.07 -1.14 12.70
CA SER A 158 12.25 -2.33 12.93
C SER A 158 10.99 -1.95 13.72
N VAL A 159 9.97 -2.81 13.65
CA VAL A 159 8.71 -2.59 14.36
C VAL A 159 8.61 -3.55 15.54
N GLU A 160 8.50 -3.00 16.75
CA GLU A 160 8.40 -3.79 17.98
C GLU A 160 7.22 -4.75 17.92
N GLY A 161 7.47 -6.03 18.20
CA GLY A 161 6.46 -7.09 18.13
C GLY A 161 6.23 -7.71 16.74
N TYR A 162 6.88 -7.20 15.69
CA TYR A 162 6.75 -7.72 14.32
C TYR A 162 8.08 -8.28 13.79
N GLU A 163 7.99 -9.21 12.83
CA GLU A 163 9.17 -9.71 12.13
C GLU A 163 9.71 -8.63 11.19
N GLU A 164 10.98 -8.27 11.33
CA GLU A 164 11.65 -7.30 10.45
C GLU A 164 11.59 -7.71 8.97
N SER A 165 11.62 -9.02 8.69
CA SER A 165 11.48 -9.58 7.33
C SER A 165 10.08 -9.43 6.72
N PHE A 166 9.11 -8.96 7.51
CA PHE A 166 7.74 -8.71 7.10
C PHE A 166 7.39 -7.23 7.17
N ARG A 167 7.67 -6.54 8.29
CA ARG A 167 7.26 -5.15 8.51
C ARG A 167 8.42 -4.31 9.05
N ILE A 168 8.61 -3.16 8.42
CA ILE A 168 9.50 -2.08 8.85
C ILE A 168 8.70 -0.79 8.95
N MET A 169 9.28 0.24 9.56
CA MET A 169 8.63 1.55 9.65
C MET A 169 9.60 2.68 9.32
N THR A 170 9.05 3.81 8.93
CA THR A 170 9.79 5.07 8.86
C THR A 170 9.33 6.02 9.96
N LEU A 171 10.26 6.86 10.40
CA LEU A 171 9.95 8.05 11.19
C LEU A 171 10.69 9.25 10.59
N SER A 172 9.95 10.33 10.37
CA SER A 172 10.49 11.65 10.09
C SER A 172 10.07 12.60 11.21
N GLU A 173 11.02 13.45 11.61
CA GLU A 173 10.79 14.45 12.65
C GLU A 173 11.12 15.83 12.07
N GLU A 174 10.09 16.62 11.78
CA GLU A 174 10.25 17.99 11.31
C GLU A 174 9.40 18.95 12.15
N ASN A 175 10.01 20.00 12.72
CA ASN A 175 9.30 21.05 13.46
C ASN A 175 8.33 20.53 14.54
N GLU A 176 8.78 19.57 15.36
CA GLU A 176 7.97 18.89 16.40
C GLU A 176 6.83 18.01 15.86
N HIS A 177 6.72 17.86 14.53
CA HIS A 177 5.83 16.89 13.90
C HIS A 177 6.56 15.56 13.70
N VAL A 178 6.02 14.51 14.30
CA VAL A 178 6.43 13.13 14.04
C VAL A 178 5.47 12.57 13.03
N ASP A 179 5.99 12.18 11.87
CA ASP A 179 5.25 11.41 10.89
C ASP A 179 5.94 10.06 10.72
N GLY A 180 5.15 9.02 10.46
CA GLY A 180 5.72 7.73 10.18
C GLY A 180 4.74 6.83 9.48
N MET A 181 5.31 5.84 8.81
CA MET A 181 4.59 4.98 7.90
C MET A 181 5.06 3.55 8.12
N LEU A 182 4.15 2.60 7.98
CA LEU A 182 4.46 1.18 8.00
C LEU A 182 4.68 0.71 6.57
N PHE A 183 5.66 -0.17 6.39
CA PHE A 183 5.96 -0.80 5.12
C PHE A 183 6.03 -2.31 5.30
N GLU A 184 5.50 -3.05 4.34
CA GLU A 184 5.38 -4.49 4.39
C GLU A 184 5.92 -5.19 3.15
N LYS A 185 6.49 -6.36 3.37
CA LYS A 185 6.89 -7.28 2.31
C LYS A 185 5.72 -8.21 1.96
N LEU A 186 4.87 -7.75 1.04
CA LEU A 186 3.75 -8.51 0.47
C LEU A 186 4.06 -9.14 -0.90
N ASN A 187 5.35 -9.23 -1.25
CA ASN A 187 5.87 -9.79 -2.51
C ASN A 187 7.05 -10.75 -2.25
N GLY A 188 7.41 -11.57 -3.24
CA GLY A 188 8.51 -12.53 -3.11
C GLY A 188 8.27 -13.57 -2.01
N LEU A 189 7.05 -14.12 -1.96
CA LEU A 189 6.62 -15.11 -0.98
C LEU A 189 5.60 -16.10 -1.59
N THR A 190 5.54 -17.31 -1.03
CA THR A 190 4.52 -18.30 -1.37
C THR A 190 3.41 -18.25 -0.34
N VAL A 191 2.17 -18.05 -0.80
CA VAL A 191 0.97 -18.07 0.06
C VAL A 191 0.28 -19.41 -0.10
N THR A 192 0.21 -20.19 0.97
CA THR A 192 -0.47 -21.49 0.99
C THR A 192 -1.84 -21.40 1.65
N ARG A 193 -1.99 -20.47 2.60
CA ARG A 193 -3.22 -20.19 3.35
C ARG A 193 -3.19 -18.77 3.92
N GLY A 194 -4.32 -18.30 4.44
CA GLY A 194 -4.42 -16.98 5.08
C GLY A 194 -3.42 -16.73 6.20
N GLU A 195 -3.07 -17.74 7.01
CA GLU A 195 -2.07 -17.63 8.09
C GLU A 195 -0.71 -17.09 7.63
N ASP A 196 -0.29 -17.39 6.39
CA ASP A 196 1.00 -16.93 5.84
C ASP A 196 1.08 -15.39 5.73
N VAL A 197 -0.08 -14.72 5.71
CA VAL A 197 -0.23 -13.26 5.67
C VAL A 197 -0.83 -12.74 6.98
N PHE A 198 -2.04 -13.16 7.33
CA PHE A 198 -2.79 -12.62 8.47
C PHE A 198 -2.18 -13.01 9.83
N GLY A 199 -1.39 -14.08 9.89
CA GLY A 199 -0.60 -14.42 11.07
C GLY A 199 0.54 -13.43 11.32
N LYS A 200 1.09 -12.83 10.26
CA LYS A 200 2.16 -11.82 10.36
C LYS A 200 1.65 -10.45 10.82
N LEU A 201 0.35 -10.20 10.64
CA LEU A 201 -0.34 -9.00 11.11
C LEU A 201 -0.70 -9.01 12.60
N LYS A 202 -0.38 -10.10 13.34
CA LYS A 202 -0.64 -10.24 14.79
C LYS A 202 -2.10 -10.02 15.18
N ILE A 203 -3.06 -10.44 14.34
CA ILE A 203 -4.49 -10.23 14.60
C ILE A 203 -5.00 -11.08 15.77
N GLU A 204 -4.67 -12.38 15.79
CA GLU A 204 -5.22 -13.32 16.77
C GLU A 204 -4.86 -12.90 18.22
N GLY A 205 -5.89 -12.77 19.06
CA GLY A 205 -5.73 -12.34 20.46
C GLY A 205 -5.37 -10.87 20.68
N ASN A 206 -5.16 -10.09 19.61
CA ASN A 206 -4.70 -8.71 19.69
C ASN A 206 -5.75 -7.66 19.29
N ILE A 207 -6.94 -8.08 18.85
CA ILE A 207 -8.03 -7.15 18.52
C ILE A 207 -8.51 -6.40 19.78
N LYS A 208 -8.63 -5.08 19.64
CA LYS A 208 -9.21 -4.15 20.62
C LYS A 208 -10.65 -3.78 20.24
N ALA A 209 -10.89 -3.50 18.97
CA ALA A 209 -12.21 -3.18 18.43
C ALA A 209 -12.31 -3.57 16.96
N VAL A 210 -13.53 -3.82 16.50
CA VAL A 210 -13.82 -4.09 15.09
C VAL A 210 -14.84 -3.08 14.61
N GLN A 211 -14.54 -2.46 13.47
CA GLN A 211 -15.40 -1.51 12.82
C GLN A 211 -15.62 -1.91 11.37
N TYR A 212 -16.68 -1.40 10.77
CA TYR A 212 -16.95 -1.63 9.36
C TYR A 212 -17.67 -0.44 8.73
N ARG A 213 -17.58 -0.33 7.42
CA ARG A 213 -18.40 0.60 6.63
C ARG A 213 -18.82 -0.02 5.30
N SER A 214 -19.80 0.62 4.67
CA SER A 214 -20.33 0.23 3.38
C SER A 214 -19.38 0.57 2.23
N PHE A 215 -19.68 0.09 1.03
CA PHE A 215 -18.96 0.49 -0.18
C PHE A 215 -19.10 1.99 -0.43
N GLU A 216 -20.30 2.55 -0.30
CA GLU A 216 -20.51 3.99 -0.49
C GLU A 216 -19.67 4.82 0.50
N GLY A 217 -19.61 4.42 1.77
CA GLY A 217 -18.77 5.10 2.77
C GLY A 217 -17.28 4.99 2.48
N TRP A 218 -16.84 3.85 1.94
CA TRP A 218 -15.46 3.65 1.51
C TRP A 218 -15.12 4.48 0.26
N ASP A 219 -15.96 4.43 -0.77
CA ASP A 219 -15.74 5.10 -2.07
C ASP A 219 -15.78 6.64 -1.90
N SER A 220 -16.67 7.13 -1.04
CA SER A 220 -16.75 8.56 -0.69
C SER A 220 -15.73 9.01 0.36
N LYS A 221 -14.94 8.08 0.92
CA LYS A 221 -13.94 8.32 1.97
C LYS A 221 -14.52 9.00 3.22
N THR A 222 -15.70 8.58 3.65
CA THR A 222 -16.32 9.10 4.87
C THR A 222 -15.92 8.27 6.09
N ASP A 223 -15.73 8.93 7.23
CA ASP A 223 -15.42 8.29 8.51
C ASP A 223 -16.69 7.72 9.21
N THR A 224 -17.63 7.22 8.43
CA THR A 224 -18.92 6.69 8.90
C THR A 224 -18.82 5.21 9.22
N PHE A 225 -17.97 4.89 10.21
CA PHE A 225 -17.77 3.53 10.69
C PHE A 225 -18.85 3.11 11.70
N GLN A 226 -19.27 1.86 11.61
CA GLN A 226 -20.10 1.16 12.58
C GLN A 226 -19.26 0.19 13.40
N THR A 227 -19.51 0.09 14.70
CA THR A 227 -18.82 -0.88 15.56
C THR A 227 -19.49 -2.24 15.48
N LEU A 228 -18.70 -3.30 15.38
CA LEU A 228 -19.16 -4.68 15.47
C LEU A 228 -18.84 -5.26 16.85
N GLU A 229 -19.89 -5.46 17.65
CA GLU A 229 -19.78 -5.93 19.05
C GLU A 229 -19.82 -7.46 19.20
N ASN A 230 -20.15 -8.20 18.13
CA ASN A 230 -20.32 -9.66 18.20
C ASN A 230 -18.96 -10.38 18.19
N GLU A 231 -18.34 -10.46 19.36
CA GLU A 231 -17.02 -11.09 19.54
C GLU A 231 -16.95 -12.54 19.03
N ALA A 232 -18.02 -13.32 19.19
CA ALA A 232 -18.04 -14.72 18.75
C ALA A 232 -18.01 -14.83 17.21
N ALA A 233 -18.75 -13.96 16.51
CA ALA A 233 -18.72 -13.89 15.06
C ALA A 233 -17.34 -13.43 14.56
N VAL A 234 -16.75 -12.42 15.21
CA VAL A 234 -15.39 -11.95 14.91
C VAL A 234 -14.38 -13.08 15.09
N GLN A 235 -14.37 -13.78 16.23
CA GLN A 235 -13.41 -14.85 16.48
C GLN A 235 -13.55 -16.00 15.48
N SER A 236 -14.78 -16.38 15.12
CA SER A 236 -15.03 -17.40 14.10
C SER A 236 -14.49 -16.97 12.74
N PHE A 237 -14.73 -15.71 12.36
CA PHE A 237 -14.21 -15.13 11.13
C PHE A 237 -12.68 -15.10 11.10
N ILE A 238 -12.01 -14.63 12.16
CA ILE A 238 -10.54 -14.62 12.24
C ILE A 238 -9.96 -16.03 12.14
N THR A 239 -10.57 -17.00 12.81
CA THR A 239 -10.19 -18.41 12.70
C THR A 239 -10.31 -18.91 11.25
N GLY A 240 -11.42 -18.58 10.58
CA GLY A 240 -11.60 -18.91 9.17
C GLY A 240 -10.61 -18.20 8.26
N LEU A 241 -10.29 -16.93 8.55
CA LEU A 241 -9.38 -16.11 7.77
C LEU A 241 -7.97 -16.70 7.76
N TYR A 242 -7.50 -17.23 8.90
CA TYR A 242 -6.20 -17.90 8.98
C TYR A 242 -6.17 -19.22 8.17
N ASN A 243 -7.32 -19.85 7.98
CA ASN A 243 -7.47 -21.08 7.19
C ASN A 243 -7.92 -20.83 5.74
N ALA A 244 -8.08 -19.58 5.34
CA ALA A 244 -8.63 -19.22 4.04
C ALA A 244 -7.69 -19.65 2.91
N VAL A 245 -8.27 -20.02 1.77
CA VAL A 245 -7.53 -20.53 0.61
C VAL A 245 -7.17 -19.35 -0.30
N PRO A 246 -5.89 -19.18 -0.69
CA PRO A 246 -5.51 -18.11 -1.58
C PRO A 246 -6.04 -18.37 -3.00
N VAL A 247 -6.52 -17.32 -3.65
CA VAL A 247 -7.03 -17.32 -5.02
C VAL A 247 -6.34 -16.18 -5.78
N GLU A 248 -5.74 -16.50 -6.93
CA GLU A 248 -5.03 -15.53 -7.74
C GLU A 248 -5.97 -14.42 -8.23
N ARG A 249 -5.51 -13.18 -8.13
CA ARG A 249 -6.14 -11.99 -8.71
C ARG A 249 -5.52 -11.73 -10.07
N THR A 250 -6.33 -11.76 -11.11
CA THR A 250 -5.92 -11.42 -12.48
C THR A 250 -6.81 -10.31 -13.02
N SER A 251 -6.42 -9.66 -14.12
CA SER A 251 -7.26 -8.67 -14.79
C SER A 251 -8.60 -9.24 -15.27
N GLU A 252 -8.65 -10.55 -15.54
CA GLU A 252 -9.87 -11.27 -15.91
C GLU A 252 -10.72 -11.67 -14.69
N ASN A 253 -10.12 -11.69 -13.50
CA ASN A 253 -10.71 -12.14 -12.24
C ASN A 253 -10.38 -11.17 -11.10
N ASP A 254 -10.85 -9.92 -11.23
CA ASP A 254 -10.75 -8.87 -10.21
C ASP A 254 -12.12 -8.57 -9.61
N PRO A 255 -12.58 -9.35 -8.62
CA PRO A 255 -13.87 -9.16 -8.00
C PRO A 255 -14.02 -7.77 -7.33
N ILE A 256 -12.93 -7.10 -6.90
CA ILE A 256 -13.01 -5.71 -6.38
C ILE A 256 -13.42 -4.73 -7.48
N GLY A 257 -12.94 -4.93 -8.71
CA GLY A 257 -13.33 -4.12 -9.87
C GLY A 257 -14.81 -4.27 -10.22
N THR A 258 -15.41 -5.42 -9.93
CA THR A 258 -16.79 -5.75 -10.34
C THR A 258 -17.83 -5.67 -9.21
N MET A 259 -17.44 -5.91 -7.96
CA MET A 259 -18.32 -5.95 -6.78
C MET A 259 -18.20 -4.61 -6.03
N ARG A 260 -18.88 -3.59 -6.56
CA ARG A 260 -18.79 -2.20 -6.08
C ARG A 260 -20.17 -1.69 -5.64
N SER A 261 -20.76 -2.36 -4.66
CA SER A 261 -22.02 -1.96 -4.04
C SER A 261 -22.09 -2.35 -2.57
N ASP A 262 -22.98 -1.72 -1.83
CA ASP A 262 -23.19 -1.97 -0.39
C ASP A 262 -23.66 -3.41 -0.10
N GLU A 263 -24.31 -4.06 -1.06
CA GLU A 263 -24.72 -5.47 -0.95
C GLU A 263 -23.58 -6.46 -1.18
N THR A 264 -22.51 -6.04 -1.86
CA THR A 264 -21.45 -6.94 -2.35
C THR A 264 -20.08 -6.65 -1.77
N PHE A 265 -19.89 -5.48 -1.16
CA PHE A 265 -18.61 -5.01 -0.65
C PHE A 265 -18.77 -4.35 0.71
N LYS A 266 -17.87 -4.67 1.63
CA LYS A 266 -17.72 -3.97 2.91
C LYS A 266 -16.25 -3.84 3.25
N GLU A 267 -15.89 -2.73 3.88
CA GLU A 267 -14.59 -2.60 4.52
C GLU A 267 -14.74 -2.97 6.00
N LEU A 268 -13.86 -3.84 6.49
CA LEU A 268 -13.72 -4.23 7.89
C LEU A 268 -12.40 -3.68 8.42
N VAL A 269 -12.44 -2.89 9.48
CA VAL A 269 -11.26 -2.33 10.14
C VAL A 269 -11.06 -3.01 11.49
N LEU A 270 -9.90 -3.65 11.65
CA LEU A 270 -9.48 -4.29 12.89
C LEU A 270 -8.54 -3.34 13.63
N ASN A 271 -9.00 -2.79 14.74
CA ASN A 271 -8.18 -1.98 15.64
C ASN A 271 -7.46 -2.91 16.61
N LEU A 272 -6.13 -2.93 16.61
CA LEU A 272 -5.33 -3.78 17.49
C LEU A 272 -4.95 -3.06 18.79
N LYS A 273 -4.54 -3.83 19.81
CA LYS A 273 -4.13 -3.29 21.12
C LYS A 273 -2.82 -2.52 21.09
N ASP A 274 -2.03 -2.73 20.04
CA ASP A 274 -0.74 -2.06 19.82
C ASP A 274 -0.88 -0.72 19.08
N GLY A 275 -2.11 -0.30 18.77
CA GLY A 275 -2.42 0.95 18.08
C GLY A 275 -2.51 0.84 16.57
N THR A 276 -2.19 -0.33 15.98
CA THR A 276 -2.34 -0.52 14.53
C THR A 276 -3.79 -0.79 14.12
N GLU A 277 -4.14 -0.32 12.93
CA GLU A 277 -5.44 -0.51 12.30
C GLU A 277 -5.27 -1.26 10.98
N ILE A 278 -5.94 -2.40 10.83
CA ILE A 278 -5.86 -3.23 9.63
C ILE A 278 -7.18 -3.10 8.86
N SER A 279 -7.11 -2.57 7.63
CA SER A 279 -8.26 -2.55 6.72
C SER A 279 -8.31 -3.82 5.87
N LEU A 280 -9.46 -4.48 5.84
CA LEU A 280 -9.78 -5.63 5.02
C LEU A 280 -10.97 -5.33 4.13
N ILE A 281 -10.88 -5.69 2.85
CA ILE A 281 -12.03 -5.65 1.94
C ILE A 281 -12.70 -7.02 1.98
N LEU A 282 -14.01 -7.04 2.29
CA LEU A 282 -14.85 -8.22 2.31
C LEU A 282 -15.82 -8.18 1.13
N LEU A 283 -15.86 -9.25 0.36
CA LEU A 283 -16.76 -9.40 -0.78
C LEU A 283 -17.79 -10.49 -0.50
N SER A 284 -19.05 -10.28 -0.91
CA SER A 284 -20.18 -11.16 -0.59
C SER A 284 -19.99 -12.61 -1.04
N ASP A 285 -19.12 -12.83 -2.03
CA ASP A 285 -18.73 -14.16 -2.52
C ASP A 285 -17.68 -14.86 -1.64
N LYS A 286 -17.52 -14.38 -0.40
CA LYS A 286 -16.67 -14.94 0.66
C LYS A 286 -15.17 -14.74 0.44
N TYR A 287 -14.82 -13.69 -0.30
CA TYR A 287 -13.45 -13.29 -0.49
C TYR A 287 -13.06 -12.19 0.50
N VAL A 288 -11.85 -12.31 1.01
CA VAL A 288 -11.19 -11.26 1.79
C VAL A 288 -9.95 -10.80 1.05
N TYR A 289 -9.70 -9.49 1.05
CA TYR A 289 -8.57 -8.86 0.41
C TYR A 289 -7.85 -7.92 1.38
N TYR A 290 -6.52 -7.88 1.26
CA TYR A 290 -5.66 -7.08 2.11
C TYR A 290 -4.52 -6.45 1.29
N GLY A 291 -4.24 -5.18 1.53
CA GLY A 291 -3.08 -4.51 0.96
C GLY A 291 -3.15 -4.38 -0.55
N THR A 292 -1.99 -4.55 -1.18
CA THR A 292 -1.82 -4.56 -2.64
C THR A 292 -1.55 -5.96 -3.18
N MET A 293 -1.93 -7.00 -2.43
CA MET A 293 -1.61 -8.38 -2.78
C MET A 293 -2.28 -8.83 -4.09
N PRO A 294 -1.61 -9.59 -4.96
CA PRO A 294 -2.23 -10.18 -6.14
C PRO A 294 -3.03 -11.45 -5.82
N VAL A 295 -3.56 -11.58 -4.59
CA VAL A 295 -4.36 -12.73 -4.14
C VAL A 295 -5.55 -12.29 -3.29
N TYR A 296 -6.63 -13.05 -3.38
CA TYR A 296 -7.75 -13.06 -2.46
C TYR A 296 -7.67 -14.26 -1.54
N PHE A 297 -8.41 -14.19 -0.44
CA PHE A 297 -8.56 -15.29 0.49
C PHE A 297 -10.02 -15.75 0.49
N GLU A 298 -10.27 -16.90 -0.11
CA GLU A 298 -11.59 -17.54 -0.13
C GLU A 298 -11.84 -18.22 1.22
N MET A 299 -12.93 -17.82 1.87
CA MET A 299 -13.36 -18.37 3.15
C MET A 299 -14.45 -19.43 2.96
N THR A 300 -14.59 -20.32 3.96
CA THR A 300 -15.74 -21.23 4.02
C THR A 300 -17.02 -20.45 4.30
N ASP A 301 -18.16 -20.97 3.82
CA ASP A 301 -19.48 -20.37 4.06
C ASP A 301 -19.76 -20.18 5.56
N GLU A 302 -19.41 -21.18 6.38
CA GLU A 302 -19.60 -21.15 7.84
C GLU A 302 -18.81 -20.02 8.50
N ALA A 303 -17.55 -19.82 8.11
CA ALA A 303 -16.71 -18.79 8.71
C ALA A 303 -17.06 -17.37 8.24
N PHE A 304 -17.49 -17.22 6.99
CA PHE A 304 -17.77 -15.91 6.41
C PHE A 304 -19.17 -15.38 6.75
N SER A 305 -20.20 -16.21 6.56
CA SER A 305 -21.61 -15.77 6.68
C SER A 305 -21.98 -15.32 8.09
N GLY A 306 -21.37 -15.93 9.12
CA GLY A 306 -21.58 -15.56 10.52
C GLY A 306 -21.22 -14.11 10.81
N LEU A 307 -20.12 -13.61 10.24
CA LEU A 307 -19.72 -12.21 10.33
C LEU A 307 -20.52 -11.35 9.37
N TRP A 308 -20.60 -11.73 8.09
CA TRP A 308 -21.23 -10.92 7.03
C TRP A 308 -22.67 -10.49 7.38
N ASN A 309 -23.44 -11.41 7.95
CA ASN A 309 -24.83 -11.16 8.33
C ASN A 309 -24.98 -10.19 9.53
N GLN A 310 -23.90 -9.86 10.23
CA GLN A 310 -23.89 -8.85 11.30
C GLN A 310 -23.57 -7.44 10.76
N LEU A 311 -23.07 -7.34 9.53
CA LEU A 311 -22.63 -6.08 8.95
C LEU A 311 -23.82 -5.38 8.27
N GLU A 312 -24.80 -4.96 9.06
CA GLU A 312 -25.98 -4.24 8.55
C GLU A 312 -25.57 -2.86 8.01
N ILE A 313 -26.02 -2.52 6.81
CA ILE A 313 -25.87 -1.16 6.28
C ILE A 313 -27.24 -0.52 6.40
N ASN A 314 -27.34 0.45 7.32
CA ASN A 314 -28.55 1.24 7.57
C ASN A 314 -28.52 2.53 6.75
#